data_AF-A0A924YT89-F1
#
_entry.id   AF-A0A924YT89-F1
#
_cell.length_a   1.000
_cell.length_b   1.000
_cell.length_c   1.000
_cell.angle_alpha   90.00
_cell.angle_beta   90.00
_cell.angle_gamma   90.00
#
_symmetry.space_group_name_H-M   'P 1'
#
loop_
_entity.id
_entity.type
_entity.pdbx_description
1 polymer ?
#
loop_
_entity_poly.entity_id
_entity_poly.type
_entity_poly.pdbx_seq_one_letter_code
_entity_poly.pdbx_strand_id
1 'polypeptide(L)'
;IDGGAGSDNIDSGDAIATIEGGDGDDSHTGSIFNDVINGGAGNDTLVGLNGNDLLNGMDGNDSLVGGSDNDSLLGGAGDDTLDGGTDNDTINGKDGND
;
A
#
# COMPACT_ATOMS: atom_id res chain seq x y z
N ILE A 1 2.48 6.24 -11.28
CA ILE A 1 1.08 6.27 -11.78
C ILE A 1 0.30 7.14 -10.81
N ASP A 2 -0.66 7.91 -11.27
CA ASP A 2 -1.47 8.81 -10.42
C ASP A 2 -2.94 8.52 -10.77
N GLY A 3 -3.72 8.04 -9.79
CA GLY A 3 -5.14 7.69 -9.94
C GLY A 3 -6.02 8.94 -9.98
N GLY A 4 -5.76 9.86 -9.06
CA GLY A 4 -6.36 11.18 -9.02
C GLY A 4 -7.55 11.23 -8.06
N ALA A 5 -8.78 11.25 -8.57
CA ALA A 5 -9.97 11.36 -7.73
C ALA A 5 -11.01 10.30 -8.10
N GLY A 6 -11.67 9.78 -7.07
CA GLY A 6 -12.55 8.62 -7.16
C GLY A 6 -11.78 7.32 -6.95
N SER A 7 -12.51 6.23 -6.74
CA SER A 7 -11.93 4.90 -6.55
C SER A 7 -11.29 4.36 -7.82
N ASP A 8 -10.00 4.09 -7.76
CA ASP A 8 -9.19 3.56 -8.84
C ASP A 8 -8.80 2.08 -8.60
N ASN A 9 -8.52 1.38 -9.70
CA ASN A 9 -7.95 0.03 -9.65
C ASN A 9 -6.71 -0.02 -10.54
N ILE A 10 -5.55 -0.10 -9.90
CA ILE A 10 -4.26 0.08 -10.55
C ILE A 10 -3.42 -1.20 -10.37
N ASP A 11 -2.93 -1.73 -11.50
CA ASP A 11 -2.04 -2.89 -11.56
C ASP A 11 -0.75 -2.49 -12.29
N SER A 12 0.37 -2.64 -11.61
CA SER A 12 1.70 -2.22 -12.09
C SER A 12 2.37 -3.23 -13.01
N GLY A 13 1.87 -4.48 -13.07
CA GLY A 13 2.42 -5.54 -13.90
C GLY A 13 3.87 -5.88 -13.55
N ASP A 14 4.76 -5.90 -14.57
CA ASP A 14 6.17 -6.31 -14.42
C ASP A 14 7.15 -5.12 -14.31
N ALA A 15 6.72 -3.95 -13.85
CA ALA A 15 7.58 -2.77 -13.78
C ALA A 15 7.60 -2.14 -12.38
N ILE A 16 8.79 -1.71 -11.94
CA ILE A 16 8.95 -0.88 -10.74
C ILE A 16 8.01 0.31 -10.84
N ALA A 17 7.23 0.51 -9.77
CA ALA A 17 6.15 1.45 -9.71
C ALA A 17 6.39 2.48 -8.59
N THR A 18 6.10 3.74 -8.92
CA THR A 18 5.89 4.80 -7.93
C THR A 18 4.48 5.32 -8.16
N ILE A 19 3.60 5.12 -7.19
CA ILE A 19 2.16 5.25 -7.39
C ILE A 19 1.52 6.07 -6.28
N GLU A 20 0.57 6.90 -6.70
CA GLU A 20 -0.34 7.66 -5.86
C GLU A 20 -1.76 7.27 -6.28
N GLY A 21 -2.57 6.76 -5.35
CA GLY A 21 -4.00 6.48 -5.58
C GLY A 21 -4.78 7.80 -5.68
N GLY A 22 -4.70 8.62 -4.64
CA GLY A 22 -5.27 9.96 -4.63
C GLY A 22 -6.46 10.05 -3.68
N ASP A 23 -7.55 10.72 -4.08
CA ASP A 23 -8.80 10.73 -3.30
C ASP A 23 -9.67 9.55 -3.73
N GLY A 24 -10.20 8.74 -2.82
CA GLY A 24 -11.10 7.63 -3.12
C GLY A 24 -10.68 6.35 -2.41
N ASP A 25 -11.58 5.37 -2.35
CA ASP A 25 -11.21 4.03 -1.88
C ASP A 25 -10.52 3.29 -3.05
N ASP A 26 -9.19 3.18 -3.02
CA ASP A 26 -8.37 2.68 -4.12
C ASP A 26 -7.92 1.23 -3.93
N SER A 27 -7.70 0.53 -5.05
CA SER A 27 -7.16 -0.83 -5.07
C SER A 27 -5.87 -0.84 -5.89
N HIS A 28 -4.76 -1.09 -5.24
CA HIS A 28 -3.44 -1.08 -5.85
C HIS A 28 -2.73 -2.43 -5.74
N THR A 29 -2.27 -2.96 -6.86
CA THR A 29 -1.34 -4.10 -6.91
C THR A 29 -0.03 -3.68 -7.57
N GLY A 30 1.06 -3.84 -6.83
CA GLY A 30 2.42 -3.66 -7.26
C GLY A 30 2.87 -4.73 -8.25
N SER A 31 4.17 -4.95 -8.29
CA SER A 31 4.90 -5.78 -9.23
C SER A 31 5.76 -6.79 -8.48
N ILE A 32 6.59 -7.55 -9.20
CA ILE A 32 7.58 -8.44 -8.56
C ILE A 32 8.89 -7.72 -8.20
N PHE A 33 8.89 -6.40 -8.24
CA PHE A 33 10.04 -5.55 -7.96
C PHE A 33 9.70 -4.57 -6.85
N ASN A 34 10.73 -3.97 -6.26
CA ASN A 34 10.56 -2.96 -5.22
C ASN A 34 9.71 -1.78 -5.69
N ASP A 35 8.55 -1.60 -5.08
CA ASP A 35 7.57 -0.58 -5.40
C ASP A 35 7.42 0.47 -4.28
N VAL A 36 6.89 1.63 -4.66
CA VAL A 36 6.47 2.68 -3.74
C VAL A 36 5.02 3.01 -4.06
N ILE A 37 4.12 2.70 -3.12
CA ILE A 37 2.68 2.82 -3.30
C ILE A 37 2.10 3.65 -2.16
N ASN A 38 1.49 4.78 -2.51
CA ASN A 38 0.69 5.60 -1.62
C ASN A 38 -0.80 5.41 -1.98
N GLY A 39 -1.63 5.06 -1.00
CA GLY A 39 -3.08 4.96 -1.14
C GLY A 39 -3.69 6.35 -1.32
N GLY A 40 -3.58 7.19 -0.30
CA GLY A 40 -4.03 8.57 -0.36
C GLY A 40 -5.14 8.83 0.66
N ALA A 41 -6.26 9.38 0.24
CA ALA A 41 -7.40 9.60 1.12
C ALA A 41 -8.54 8.66 0.76
N GLY A 42 -8.94 7.79 1.68
CA GLY A 42 -9.96 6.76 1.45
C GLY A 42 -9.56 5.47 2.14
N ASN A 43 -10.40 4.45 2.02
CA ASN A 43 -10.08 3.13 2.57
C ASN A 43 -9.44 2.29 1.47
N ASP A 44 -8.12 2.25 1.48
CA ASP A 44 -7.35 1.71 0.37
C ASP A 44 -6.96 0.25 0.58
N THR A 45 -6.73 -0.47 -0.52
CA THR A 45 -6.17 -1.82 -0.52
C THR A 45 -4.88 -1.83 -1.31
N LEU A 46 -3.74 -2.01 -0.65
CA LEU A 46 -2.41 -1.96 -1.26
C LEU A 46 -1.73 -3.33 -1.15
N VAL A 47 -1.22 -3.87 -2.26
CA VAL A 47 -0.53 -5.16 -2.30
C VAL A 47 0.83 -5.00 -3.00
N GLY A 48 1.93 -5.32 -2.31
CA GLY A 48 3.31 -5.22 -2.83
C GLY A 48 3.71 -6.38 -3.76
N LEU A 49 3.41 -7.61 -3.35
CA LEU A 49 3.79 -8.89 -3.99
C LEU A 49 5.20 -9.37 -3.62
N ASN A 50 6.19 -9.21 -4.51
CA ASN A 50 7.58 -9.57 -4.21
C ASN A 50 8.42 -8.32 -4.37
N GLY A 51 9.49 -8.20 -3.60
CA GLY A 51 10.34 -7.02 -3.63
C GLY A 51 10.39 -6.40 -2.24
N ASN A 52 11.32 -5.46 -2.04
CA ASN A 52 11.32 -4.70 -0.80
C ASN A 52 10.48 -3.45 -1.05
N ASP A 53 9.20 -3.53 -0.70
CA ASP A 53 8.18 -2.55 -1.04
C ASP A 53 8.00 -1.51 0.06
N LEU A 54 7.55 -0.32 -0.34
CA LEU A 54 7.07 0.73 0.55
C LEU A 54 5.58 0.96 0.28
N LEU A 55 4.74 0.54 1.23
CA LEU A 55 3.29 0.72 1.19
C LEU A 55 2.88 1.75 2.25
N ASN A 56 2.11 2.76 1.85
CA ASN A 56 1.65 3.83 2.74
C ASN A 56 0.16 4.11 2.51
N GLY A 57 -0.68 3.75 3.48
CA GLY A 57 -2.14 3.87 3.40
C GLY A 57 -2.61 5.34 3.38
N MET A 58 -2.04 6.15 4.28
CA MET A 58 -2.29 7.60 4.46
C MET A 58 -3.56 7.90 5.26
N ASP A 59 -4.65 8.42 4.69
CA ASP A 59 -5.84 8.80 5.45
C ASP A 59 -6.98 7.80 5.17
N GLY A 60 -7.46 7.08 6.18
CA GLY A 60 -8.57 6.14 6.08
C GLY A 60 -8.25 4.80 6.71
N ASN A 61 -9.19 3.85 6.64
CA ASN A 61 -8.99 2.52 7.21
C ASN A 61 -8.45 1.59 6.12
N ASP A 62 -7.15 1.38 6.10
CA ASP A 62 -6.47 0.77 4.96
C ASP A 62 -6.17 -0.72 5.17
N SER A 63 -5.97 -1.44 4.06
CA SER A 63 -5.51 -2.83 4.03
C SER A 63 -4.22 -2.94 3.24
N LEU A 64 -3.09 -3.10 3.92
CA LEU A 64 -1.77 -3.23 3.29
C LEU A 64 -1.24 -4.66 3.42
N VAL A 65 -0.78 -5.22 2.31
CA VAL A 65 -0.12 -6.53 2.24
C VAL A 65 1.23 -6.38 1.54
N GLY A 66 2.34 -6.57 2.27
CA GLY A 66 3.70 -6.51 1.73
C GLY A 66 3.96 -7.66 0.76
N GLY A 67 4.13 -8.86 1.30
CA GLY A 67 4.22 -10.08 0.51
C GLY A 67 5.51 -10.86 0.81
N SER A 68 6.42 -10.94 -0.14
CA SER A 68 7.73 -11.60 0.04
C SER A 68 8.86 -10.59 -0.04
N ASP A 69 9.99 -10.90 0.61
CA ASP A 69 11.10 -9.98 0.89
C ASP A 69 10.77 -8.95 2.00
N ASN A 70 11.66 -7.99 2.27
CA ASN A 70 11.54 -7.16 3.47
C ASN A 70 10.79 -5.86 3.15
N ASP A 71 9.57 -5.74 3.66
CA ASP A 71 8.69 -4.63 3.32
C ASP A 71 8.64 -3.54 4.40
N SER A 72 8.18 -2.36 3.99
CA SER A 72 7.87 -1.24 4.88
C SER A 72 6.41 -0.83 4.72
N LEU A 73 5.60 -1.12 5.72
CA LEU A 73 4.17 -0.82 5.75
C LEU A 73 3.90 0.30 6.74
N LEU A 74 3.30 1.37 6.24
CA LEU A 74 2.83 2.52 7.00
C LEU A 74 1.32 2.57 6.86
N GLY A 75 0.58 2.34 7.94
CA GLY A 75 -0.88 2.43 7.95
C GLY A 75 -1.33 3.86 7.66
N GLY A 76 -1.37 4.70 8.68
CA GLY A 76 -1.84 6.05 8.43
C GLY A 76 -2.62 6.63 9.57
N ALA A 77 -3.64 7.41 9.23
CA ALA A 77 -4.68 7.78 10.15
C ALA A 77 -5.91 6.92 9.86
N GLY A 78 -6.37 6.14 10.81
CA GLY A 78 -7.51 5.24 10.66
C GLY A 78 -7.25 3.92 11.37
N ASP A 79 -8.25 3.03 11.40
CA ASP A 79 -8.04 1.69 11.93
C ASP A 79 -7.60 0.78 10.77
N ASP A 80 -6.30 0.48 10.70
CA ASP A 80 -5.68 -0.20 9.56
C ASP A 80 -5.56 -1.72 9.75
N THR A 81 -5.35 -2.44 8.65
CA THR A 81 -4.96 -3.85 8.64
C THR A 81 -3.67 -4.00 7.87
N LEU A 82 -2.61 -4.47 8.55
CA LEU A 82 -1.26 -4.54 8.00
C LEU A 82 -0.74 -5.97 8.08
N ASP A 83 -0.41 -6.56 6.93
CA ASP A 83 0.24 -7.87 6.82
C ASP A 83 1.56 -7.72 6.05
N GLY A 84 2.69 -7.83 6.75
CA GLY A 84 4.01 -7.80 6.11
C GLY A 84 4.25 -9.01 5.20
N GLY A 85 3.59 -10.14 5.48
CA GLY A 85 3.83 -11.38 4.76
C GLY A 85 5.03 -12.16 5.32
N THR A 86 6.00 -12.45 4.45
CA THR A 86 7.18 -13.27 4.78
C THR A 86 8.44 -12.42 4.90
N ASP A 87 9.48 -12.96 5.52
CA ASP A 87 10.75 -12.26 5.81
C ASP A 87 10.62 -11.16 6.88
N ASN A 88 11.47 -10.13 6.88
CA ASN A 88 11.59 -9.18 7.99
C ASN A 88 11.00 -7.82 7.64
N ASP A 89 9.76 -7.61 8.04
CA ASP A 89 9.04 -6.38 7.71
C ASP A 89 9.17 -5.31 8.79
N THR A 90 9.03 -4.05 8.35
CA THR A 90 8.82 -2.90 9.22
C THR A 90 7.37 -2.46 9.09
N ILE A 91 6.57 -2.72 10.12
CA ILE A 91 5.15 -2.38 10.14
C ILE A 91 4.90 -1.29 11.18
N ASN A 92 4.21 -0.23 10.78
CA ASN A 92 3.80 0.86 11.67
C ASN A 92 2.41 1.37 11.28
N GLY A 93 1.39 1.05 12.09
CA GLY A 93 0.02 1.51 11.87
C GLY A 93 -0.20 3.00 12.12
N LYS A 94 0.71 3.67 12.84
CA LYS A 94 0.60 5.09 13.21
C LYS A 94 -0.66 5.37 14.06
N ASP A 95 -1.61 6.16 13.57
CA ASP A 95 -2.72 6.70 14.35
C ASP A 95 -3.97 5.83 14.13
N GLY A 96 -4.29 4.95 15.08
CA GLY A 96 -5.35 3.97 14.83
C GLY A 96 -5.48 2.91 15.93
N ASN A 97 -6.46 2.04 15.79
CA ASN A 97 -6.47 0.73 16.46
C ASN A 97 -6.20 -0.37 15.43
N ASP A 98 -4.92 -0.58 15.15
CA ASP A 98 -4.41 -1.47 14.10
C ASP A 98 -4.08 -2.89 14.62
#